data_AF-A0A7K0AA76-F1
#
_entry.id   AF-A0A7K0AA76-F1
#
_cell.length_a   1.000
_cell.length_b   1.000
_cell.length_c   1.000
_cell.angle_alpha   90.00
_cell.angle_beta   90.00
_cell.angle_gamma   90.00
#
_symmetry.space_group_name_H-M   'P 1'
#
loop_
_entity.id
_entity.type
_entity.pdbx_description
1 polymer ?
#
loop_
_entity_poly.entity_id
_entity_poly.type
_entity_poly.pdbx_seq_one_letter_code
_entity_poly.pdbx_strand_id
1 'polypeptide(L)'
;MAAKQRRIGRAEQAASAVRVYTLIVPGLLQTAEYTHRLFDMQASLQPDLFPDLAAGRAAFAERQQMLFRSAGRFEFVVPESALLWRPGPDGDPRTLVTQLRHIANLSTLDTVRFGVIPLDAPARVCVMHEFVMIGELGVDDNVEVTIHTTTRELHIRDDAQIKTYTALWERVCDDAVFDDGARDLLATTANRLLAS
;
A
#
# COMPACT_ATOMS: atom_id res chain seq x y z
N MET A 1 0.51 12.26 -13.70
CA MET A 1 -0.06 11.41 -12.62
C MET A 1 -1.36 10.68 -12.94
N ALA A 2 -2.43 11.33 -13.40
CA ALA A 2 -3.71 10.65 -13.65
C ALA A 2 -3.61 9.48 -14.67
N ALA A 3 -2.82 9.64 -15.74
CA ALA A 3 -2.56 8.55 -16.70
C ALA A 3 -1.86 7.34 -16.05
N LYS A 4 -0.94 7.58 -15.11
CA LYS A 4 -0.25 6.54 -14.34
C LYS A 4 -1.25 5.79 -13.43
N GLN A 5 -2.06 6.49 -12.65
CA GLN A 5 -3.07 5.86 -11.79
C GLN A 5 -4.05 4.99 -12.59
N ARG A 6 -4.51 5.48 -13.76
CA ARG A 6 -5.37 4.69 -14.66
C ARG A 6 -4.67 3.48 -15.28
N ARG A 7 -3.37 3.58 -15.61
CA ARG A 7 -2.59 2.44 -16.12
C ARG A 7 -2.47 1.35 -15.05
N ILE A 8 -2.12 1.73 -13.81
CA ILE A 8 -1.98 0.79 -12.70
C ILE A 8 -3.33 0.13 -12.41
N GLY A 9 -4.42 0.92 -12.32
CA GLY A 9 -5.75 0.38 -12.08
C GLY A 9 -6.20 -0.64 -13.13
N ARG A 10 -5.88 -0.46 -14.42
CA ARG A 10 -6.19 -1.49 -15.43
C ARG A 10 -5.44 -2.81 -15.21
N ALA A 11 -4.17 -2.73 -14.84
CA ALA A 11 -3.37 -3.92 -14.56
C ALA A 11 -3.87 -4.66 -13.32
N GLU A 12 -4.18 -3.92 -12.25
CA GLU A 12 -4.74 -4.48 -11.02
C GLU A 12 -6.12 -5.11 -11.21
N GLN A 13 -6.94 -4.59 -12.13
CA GLN A 13 -8.28 -5.11 -12.39
C GLN A 13 -8.25 -6.44 -13.16
N ALA A 14 -7.23 -6.62 -14.00
CA ALA A 14 -7.07 -7.82 -14.82
C ALA A 14 -6.36 -8.96 -14.09
N ALA A 15 -5.73 -8.68 -12.95
CA ALA A 15 -4.91 -9.64 -12.22
C ALA A 15 -5.71 -10.46 -11.20
N SER A 16 -5.33 -11.72 -11.03
CA SER A 16 -5.89 -12.58 -9.97
C SER A 16 -5.50 -12.13 -8.56
N ALA A 17 -4.33 -11.49 -8.41
CA ALA A 17 -3.82 -10.96 -7.15
C ALA A 17 -2.97 -9.70 -7.34
N VAL A 18 -3.02 -8.81 -6.34
CA VAL A 18 -2.13 -7.66 -6.20
C VAL A 18 -1.53 -7.69 -4.80
N ARG A 19 -0.21 -7.79 -4.70
CA ARG A 19 0.52 -7.87 -3.43
C ARG A 19 1.37 -6.63 -3.26
N VAL A 20 1.26 -5.98 -2.11
CA VAL A 20 1.91 -4.70 -1.85
C VAL A 20 2.69 -4.78 -0.55
N TYR A 21 4.01 -4.59 -0.64
CA TYR A 21 4.85 -4.29 0.50
C TYR A 21 5.33 -2.84 0.39
N THR A 22 5.01 -2.01 1.37
CA THR A 22 5.41 -0.58 1.36
C THR A 22 5.76 -0.09 2.76
N LEU A 23 6.58 0.96 2.80
CA LEU A 23 7.09 1.59 4.02
C LEU A 23 6.26 2.81 4.44
N ILE A 24 5.17 3.09 3.73
CA ILE A 24 4.13 4.07 4.07
C ILE A 24 2.76 3.39 3.93
N VAL A 25 1.67 4.07 4.30
CA VAL A 25 0.33 3.49 4.07
C VAL A 25 0.10 3.26 2.57
N PRO A 26 -0.31 2.05 2.11
CA PRO A 26 -0.53 1.77 0.70
C PRO A 26 -1.61 2.67 0.12
N GLY A 27 -1.39 3.23 -1.07
CA GLY A 27 -2.31 4.18 -1.69
C GLY A 27 -3.77 3.70 -1.73
N LEU A 28 -4.00 2.44 -2.08
CA LEU A 28 -5.34 1.86 -2.12
C LEU A 28 -6.08 1.93 -0.78
N LEU A 29 -5.36 1.96 0.34
CA LEU A 29 -5.93 1.98 1.68
C LEU A 29 -5.99 3.39 2.29
N GLN A 30 -5.57 4.45 1.58
CA GLN A 30 -5.48 5.80 2.13
C GLN A 30 -6.85 6.51 2.17
N THR A 31 -7.13 7.25 3.23
CA THR A 31 -8.24 8.21 3.26
C THR A 31 -7.95 9.37 2.30
N ALA A 32 -8.99 10.10 1.89
CA ALA A 32 -8.83 11.28 1.06
C ALA A 32 -7.91 12.34 1.71
N GLU A 33 -8.06 12.57 3.01
CA GLU A 33 -7.21 13.52 3.75
C GLU A 33 -5.74 13.10 3.74
N TYR A 34 -5.44 11.83 4.06
CA TYR A 34 -4.06 11.31 4.04
C TYR A 34 -3.44 11.41 2.65
N THR A 35 -4.21 11.04 1.63
CA THR A 35 -3.81 11.14 0.22
C THR A 35 -3.49 12.59 -0.17
N HIS A 36 -4.35 13.54 0.20
CA HIS A 36 -4.14 14.95 -0.12
C HIS A 36 -2.82 15.46 0.47
N ARG A 37 -2.54 15.16 1.74
CA ARG A 37 -1.30 15.57 2.40
C ARG A 37 -0.06 14.99 1.71
N LEU A 38 -0.12 13.72 1.30
CA LEU A 38 0.94 13.08 0.54
C LEU A 38 1.18 13.75 -0.83
N PHE A 39 0.10 14.04 -1.54
CA PHE A 39 0.16 14.71 -2.84
C PHE A 39 0.75 16.11 -2.72
N ASP A 40 0.40 16.86 -1.67
CA ASP A 40 0.94 18.20 -1.43
C ASP A 40 2.45 18.15 -1.13
N MET A 41 2.89 17.17 -0.33
CA MET A 41 4.32 16.94 -0.07
C MET A 41 5.07 16.57 -1.36
N GLN A 42 4.53 15.67 -2.18
CA GLN A 42 5.16 15.26 -3.45
C GLN A 42 5.21 16.40 -4.47
N ALA A 43 4.16 17.22 -4.57
CA ALA A 43 4.15 18.39 -5.44
C ALA A 43 5.18 19.44 -5.01
N SER A 44 5.43 19.59 -3.71
CA SER A 44 6.48 20.49 -3.22
C SER A 44 7.89 20.03 -3.63
N LEU A 45 8.12 18.72 -3.71
CA LEU A 45 9.41 18.14 -4.09
C LEU A 45 9.62 18.06 -5.61
N GLN A 46 8.57 17.76 -6.36
CA GLN A 46 8.61 17.50 -7.82
C GLN A 46 7.43 18.16 -8.54
N PRO A 47 7.36 19.50 -8.57
CA PRO A 47 6.18 20.22 -9.09
C PRO A 47 5.82 19.82 -10.53
N ASP A 48 6.82 19.57 -11.38
CA ASP A 48 6.63 19.18 -12.78
C ASP A 48 5.97 17.80 -12.95
N LEU A 49 6.11 16.91 -11.96
CA LEU A 49 5.45 15.59 -11.98
C LEU A 49 4.01 15.67 -11.48
N PHE A 50 3.64 16.74 -10.77
CA PHE A 50 2.32 16.95 -10.18
C PHE A 50 1.62 18.23 -10.69
N PRO A 51 1.52 18.45 -12.01
CA PRO A 51 0.99 19.70 -12.56
C PRO A 51 -0.52 19.87 -12.34
N ASP A 52 -1.25 18.77 -12.12
CA ASP A 52 -2.68 18.76 -11.82
C ASP A 52 -2.98 17.80 -10.67
N LEU A 53 -3.01 18.36 -9.46
CA LEU A 53 -3.33 17.65 -8.24
C LEU A 53 -4.78 17.15 -8.22
N ALA A 54 -5.71 17.92 -8.78
CA ALA A 54 -7.14 17.59 -8.75
C ALA A 54 -7.42 16.34 -9.60
N ALA A 55 -6.91 16.31 -10.84
CA ALA A 55 -7.04 15.13 -11.70
C ALA A 55 -6.31 13.90 -11.12
N GLY A 56 -5.16 14.11 -10.47
CA GLY A 56 -4.43 13.05 -9.78
C GLY A 56 -5.23 12.43 -8.62
N ARG A 57 -5.83 13.27 -7.77
CA ARG A 57 -6.66 12.85 -6.64
C ARG A 57 -7.96 12.16 -7.10
N ALA A 58 -8.59 12.65 -8.17
CA ALA A 58 -9.76 12.00 -8.76
C ALA A 58 -9.45 10.60 -9.29
N ALA A 59 -8.36 10.46 -10.06
CA ALA A 59 -7.92 9.15 -10.57
C ALA A 59 -7.53 8.18 -9.44
N PHE A 60 -7.00 8.71 -8.33
CA PHE A 60 -6.70 7.93 -7.14
C PHE A 60 -7.98 7.40 -6.48
N ALA A 61 -8.96 8.28 -6.25
CA ALA A 61 -10.25 7.89 -5.67
C ALA A 61 -10.99 6.85 -6.53
N GLU A 62 -10.91 6.96 -7.86
CA GLU A 62 -11.46 5.95 -8.77
C GLU A 62 -10.78 4.59 -8.59
N ARG A 63 -9.44 4.56 -8.53
CA ARG A 63 -8.66 3.33 -8.32
C ARG A 63 -8.99 2.65 -6.98
N GLN A 64 -9.27 3.41 -5.92
CA GLN A 64 -9.66 2.83 -4.63
C GLN A 64 -10.98 2.06 -4.66
N GLN A 65 -11.89 2.39 -5.59
CA GLN A 65 -13.15 1.66 -5.74
C GLN A 65 -12.94 0.19 -6.17
N MET A 66 -11.74 -0.14 -6.67
CA MET A 66 -11.39 -1.49 -7.09
C MET A 66 -11.37 -2.49 -5.93
N LEU A 67 -11.07 -2.04 -4.70
CA LEU A 67 -11.12 -2.90 -3.52
C LEU A 67 -12.51 -3.54 -3.33
N PHE A 68 -13.56 -2.88 -3.79
CA PHE A 68 -14.95 -3.34 -3.64
C PHE A 68 -15.51 -4.06 -4.87
N ARG A 69 -14.82 -3.99 -6.01
CA ARG A 69 -15.38 -4.40 -7.33
C ARG A 69 -14.49 -5.36 -8.11
N SER A 70 -13.26 -5.59 -7.67
CA SER A 70 -12.34 -6.50 -8.36
C SER A 70 -12.74 -7.97 -8.14
N ALA A 71 -12.47 -8.79 -9.14
CA ALA A 71 -12.51 -10.25 -9.01
C ALA A 71 -11.22 -10.81 -8.37
N GLY A 72 -10.13 -10.03 -8.39
CA GLY A 72 -8.83 -10.39 -7.81
C GLY A 72 -8.70 -10.01 -6.34
N ARG A 73 -7.74 -10.64 -5.65
CA ARG A 73 -7.43 -10.35 -4.24
C ARG A 73 -6.36 -9.27 -4.11
N PHE A 74 -6.48 -8.43 -3.08
CA PHE A 74 -5.47 -7.47 -2.68
C PHE A 74 -4.86 -7.89 -1.36
N GLU A 75 -3.55 -8.09 -1.34
CA GLU A 75 -2.81 -8.42 -0.14
C GLU A 75 -1.82 -7.29 0.17
N PHE A 76 -1.83 -6.81 1.40
CA PHE A 76 -0.97 -5.73 1.86
C PHE A 76 -0.21 -6.19 3.08
N VAL A 77 1.11 -5.98 3.10
CA VAL A 77 1.91 -6.09 4.31
C VAL A 77 2.68 -4.81 4.52
N VAL A 78 2.57 -4.24 5.72
CA VAL A 78 3.28 -3.01 6.09
C VAL A 78 3.96 -3.17 7.44
N PRO A 79 5.13 -2.55 7.67
CA PRO A 79 5.66 -2.43 9.02
C PRO A 79 4.81 -1.47 9.84
N GLU A 80 4.67 -1.72 11.15
CA GLU A 80 3.94 -0.83 12.07
C GLU A 80 4.49 0.61 12.03
N SER A 81 5.78 0.79 11.74
CA SER A 81 6.38 2.11 11.54
C SER A 81 5.74 2.92 10.40
N ALA A 82 5.26 2.25 9.34
CA ALA A 82 4.54 2.90 8.23
C ALA A 82 3.21 3.51 8.70
N LEU A 83 2.56 2.90 9.70
CA LEU A 83 1.30 3.34 10.29
C LEU A 83 1.47 4.52 11.24
N LEU A 84 2.70 4.77 11.68
CA LEU A 84 3.07 5.88 12.56
C LEU A 84 3.55 7.11 11.78
N TRP A 85 3.75 7.00 10.46
CA TRP A 85 4.24 8.09 9.64
C TRP A 85 3.16 9.15 9.41
N ARG A 86 3.42 10.40 9.85
CA ARG A 86 2.47 11.52 9.89
C ARG A 86 2.71 12.48 8.71
N PRO A 87 1.96 12.38 7.58
CA PRO A 87 2.10 13.34 6.49
C PRO A 87 1.57 14.73 6.87
N GLY A 88 2.21 15.76 6.32
CA GLY A 88 1.81 17.17 6.42
C GLY A 88 2.49 17.97 7.55
N PRO A 89 2.44 19.31 7.48
CA PRO A 89 3.21 20.20 8.35
C PRO A 89 2.79 20.15 9.83
N ASP A 90 1.51 19.92 10.10
CA ASP A 90 0.96 19.98 11.46
C ASP A 90 1.03 18.64 12.19
N GLY A 91 1.32 17.54 11.47
CA GLY A 91 1.45 16.20 12.04
C GLY A 91 0.24 15.74 12.87
N ASP A 92 -0.98 16.27 12.60
CA ASP A 92 -2.17 16.05 13.43
C ASP A 92 -2.44 14.54 13.61
N PRO A 93 -2.40 14.01 14.86
CA PRO A 93 -2.63 12.59 15.12
C PRO A 93 -4.03 12.12 14.72
N ARG A 94 -5.03 13.02 14.64
CA ARG A 94 -6.41 12.67 14.25
C ARG A 94 -6.50 12.16 12.81
N THR A 95 -5.65 12.66 11.91
CA THR A 95 -5.57 12.16 10.53
C THR A 95 -5.12 10.71 10.51
N LEU A 96 -4.10 10.36 11.32
CA LEU A 96 -3.66 8.98 11.45
C LEU A 96 -4.72 8.10 12.10
N VAL A 97 -5.36 8.54 13.18
CA VAL A 97 -6.42 7.77 13.83
C VAL A 97 -7.55 7.44 12.84
N THR A 98 -7.95 8.41 12.02
CA THR A 98 -8.94 8.21 10.95
C THR A 98 -8.43 7.22 9.90
N GLN A 99 -7.16 7.35 9.51
CA GLN A 99 -6.50 6.43 8.58
C GLN A 99 -6.46 4.99 9.09
N LEU A 100 -6.08 4.76 10.35
CA LEU A 100 -5.99 3.42 10.94
C LEU A 100 -7.36 2.76 11.07
N ARG A 101 -8.39 3.51 11.49
CA ARG A 101 -9.78 3.03 11.51
C ARG A 101 -10.28 2.68 10.10
N HIS A 102 -9.91 3.48 9.11
CA HIS A 102 -10.26 3.19 7.72
C HIS A 102 -9.62 1.89 7.22
N ILE A 103 -8.34 1.67 7.51
CA ILE A 103 -7.65 0.41 7.18
C ILE A 103 -8.32 -0.77 7.89
N ALA A 104 -8.64 -0.65 9.18
CA ALA A 104 -9.34 -1.69 9.93
C ALA A 104 -10.68 -2.06 9.27
N ASN A 105 -11.45 -1.07 8.80
CA ASN A 105 -12.69 -1.32 8.07
C ASN A 105 -12.44 -2.02 6.73
N LEU A 106 -11.46 -1.56 5.93
CA LEU A 106 -11.14 -2.18 4.64
C LEU A 106 -10.61 -3.62 4.79
N SER A 107 -9.93 -3.93 5.90
CA SER A 107 -9.45 -5.28 6.21
C SER A 107 -10.56 -6.31 6.46
N THR A 108 -11.82 -5.88 6.50
CA THR A 108 -13.00 -6.76 6.63
C THR A 108 -13.55 -7.21 5.29
N LEU A 109 -13.06 -6.66 4.17
CA LEU A 109 -13.49 -7.06 2.84
C LEU A 109 -12.86 -8.41 2.46
N ASP A 110 -13.64 -9.32 1.89
CA ASP A 110 -13.15 -10.63 1.42
C ASP A 110 -12.06 -10.52 0.33
N THR A 111 -12.04 -9.39 -0.38
CA THR A 111 -11.04 -9.05 -1.39
C THR A 111 -9.74 -8.51 -0.80
N VAL A 112 -9.67 -8.23 0.50
CA VAL A 112 -8.54 -7.57 1.16
C VAL A 112 -7.96 -8.44 2.26
N ARG A 113 -6.68 -8.77 2.14
CA ARG A 113 -5.87 -9.32 3.22
C ARG A 113 -4.86 -8.27 3.67
N PHE A 114 -4.90 -7.89 4.94
CA PHE A 114 -4.03 -6.86 5.49
C PHE A 114 -3.19 -7.43 6.64
N GLY A 115 -1.88 -7.30 6.53
CA GLY A 115 -0.91 -7.71 7.54
C GLY A 115 -0.06 -6.54 8.02
N VAL A 116 0.30 -6.58 9.30
CA VAL A 116 1.22 -5.61 9.91
C VAL A 116 2.40 -6.36 10.50
N ILE A 117 3.63 -5.89 10.25
CA ILE A 117 4.83 -6.36 10.95
C ILE A 117 5.01 -5.51 12.21
N PRO A 118 4.80 -6.07 13.42
CA PRO A 118 4.98 -5.32 14.68
C PRO A 118 6.40 -4.75 14.82
N LEU A 119 6.54 -3.63 15.53
CA LEU A 119 7.85 -3.00 15.78
C LEU A 119 8.85 -3.90 16.51
N ASP A 120 8.35 -4.82 17.34
CA ASP A 120 9.14 -5.77 18.13
C ASP A 120 9.27 -7.15 17.50
N ALA A 121 8.77 -7.32 16.26
CA ALA A 121 8.91 -8.57 15.53
C ALA A 121 10.39 -8.86 15.16
N PRO A 122 10.84 -10.13 15.27
CA PRO A 122 12.16 -10.49 14.80
C PRO A 122 12.21 -10.39 13.27
N ALA A 123 13.15 -9.62 12.73
CA ALA A 123 13.33 -9.51 11.28
C ALA A 123 13.96 -10.79 10.71
N ARG A 124 13.18 -11.62 10.00
CA ARG A 124 13.69 -12.84 9.33
C ARG A 124 14.18 -12.57 7.93
N VAL A 125 13.79 -11.44 7.35
CA VAL A 125 14.21 -11.00 6.03
C VAL A 125 14.53 -9.50 6.03
N CYS A 126 15.58 -9.12 5.30
CA CYS A 126 15.90 -7.72 5.07
C CYS A 126 15.26 -7.28 3.74
N VAL A 127 14.24 -6.42 3.81
CA VAL A 127 13.60 -5.83 2.64
C VAL A 127 14.16 -4.43 2.40
N MET A 128 14.79 -4.23 1.25
CA MET A 128 15.53 -3.00 0.94
C MET A 128 14.67 -1.88 0.36
N HIS A 129 13.47 -2.21 -0.13
CA HIS A 129 12.60 -1.28 -0.87
C HIS A 129 11.13 -1.72 -0.83
N GLU A 130 10.23 -0.80 -1.13
CA GLU A 130 8.83 -1.15 -1.44
C GLU A 130 8.70 -1.84 -2.80
N PHE A 131 7.70 -2.69 -2.94
CA PHE A 131 7.38 -3.35 -4.21
C PHE A 131 5.90 -3.70 -4.31
N VAL A 132 5.40 -3.77 -5.55
CA VAL A 132 4.06 -4.22 -5.91
C VAL A 132 4.17 -5.39 -6.87
N MET A 133 3.56 -6.52 -6.54
CA MET A 133 3.41 -7.64 -7.47
C MET A 133 1.99 -7.63 -8.02
N ILE A 134 1.86 -7.72 -9.35
CA ILE A 134 0.58 -7.81 -10.05
C ILE A 134 0.55 -9.13 -10.80
N GLY A 135 -0.44 -9.96 -10.49
CA GLY A 135 -0.61 -11.30 -11.03
C GLY A 135 0.13 -12.38 -10.23
N GLU A 136 -0.18 -13.63 -10.54
CA GLU A 136 0.38 -14.82 -9.93
C GLU A 136 0.93 -15.78 -10.99
N LEU A 137 2.18 -16.24 -10.80
CA LEU A 137 2.83 -17.17 -11.74
C LEU A 137 2.02 -18.46 -11.85
N GLY A 138 1.72 -18.86 -13.08
CA GLY A 138 0.91 -20.05 -13.38
C GLY A 138 -0.60 -19.83 -13.30
N VAL A 139 -1.06 -18.62 -12.94
CA VAL A 139 -2.47 -18.23 -12.96
C VAL A 139 -2.71 -17.13 -14.00
N ASP A 140 -1.92 -16.07 -13.98
CA ASP A 140 -2.04 -14.94 -14.90
C ASP A 140 -1.02 -15.01 -16.04
N ASP A 141 -1.44 -14.60 -17.24
CA ASP A 141 -0.55 -14.53 -18.42
C ASP A 141 0.53 -13.44 -18.30
N ASN A 142 0.24 -12.39 -17.53
CA ASN A 142 1.12 -11.24 -17.35
C ASN A 142 1.36 -11.00 -15.87
N VAL A 143 2.53 -11.42 -15.40
CA VAL A 143 2.98 -11.18 -14.02
C VAL A 143 4.10 -10.16 -14.02
N GLU A 144 4.02 -9.21 -13.09
CA GLU A 144 4.98 -8.12 -13.01
C GLU A 144 5.26 -7.74 -11.55
N VAL A 145 6.52 -7.42 -11.25
CA VAL A 145 6.89 -6.71 -10.04
C VAL A 145 7.29 -5.28 -10.40
N THR A 146 6.67 -4.30 -9.76
CA THR A 146 7.03 -2.88 -9.87
C THR A 146 7.71 -2.40 -8.61
N ILE A 147 8.82 -1.68 -8.77
CA ILE A 147 9.51 -0.96 -7.70
C ILE A 147 9.43 0.52 -8.03
N HIS A 148 8.90 1.30 -7.10
CA HIS A 148 8.85 2.76 -7.23
C HIS A 148 10.07 3.38 -6.56
N THR A 149 10.75 4.28 -7.28
CA THR A 149 11.78 5.15 -6.74
C THR A 149 11.34 6.60 -6.90
N THR A 150 12.03 7.54 -6.27
CA THR A 150 11.71 8.97 -6.35
C THR A 150 11.62 9.49 -7.78
N THR A 151 12.44 8.97 -8.71
CA THR A 151 12.54 9.53 -10.07
C THR A 151 12.03 8.60 -11.17
N ARG A 152 11.93 7.30 -10.91
CA ARG A 152 11.56 6.29 -11.91
C ARG A 152 10.97 5.03 -11.30
N GLU A 153 10.49 4.15 -12.17
CA GLU A 153 9.96 2.83 -11.82
C GLU A 153 10.84 1.76 -12.46
N LEU A 154 11.00 0.63 -11.76
CA LEU A 154 11.54 -0.58 -12.35
C LEU A 154 10.38 -1.55 -12.54
N HIS A 155 10.28 -2.14 -13.73
CA HIS A 155 9.28 -3.16 -14.06
C HIS A 155 10.00 -4.47 -14.35
N ILE A 156 9.77 -5.48 -13.52
CA ILE A 156 10.40 -6.79 -13.58
C ILE A 156 9.37 -7.80 -14.08
N ARG A 157 9.68 -8.47 -15.19
CA ARG A 157 8.83 -9.51 -15.81
C ARG A 157 9.57 -10.83 -16.06
N ASP A 158 10.79 -10.94 -15.55
CA ASP A 158 11.58 -12.18 -15.64
C ASP A 158 11.09 -13.17 -14.58
N ASP A 159 10.69 -14.38 -15.00
CA ASP A 159 10.12 -15.39 -14.12
C ASP A 159 11.03 -15.79 -12.94
N ALA A 160 12.35 -15.85 -13.16
CA ALA A 160 13.29 -16.22 -12.10
C ALA A 160 13.37 -15.10 -11.03
N GLN A 161 13.34 -13.84 -11.45
CA GLN A 161 13.26 -12.70 -10.54
C GLN A 161 11.89 -12.64 -9.85
N ILE A 162 10.78 -12.87 -10.55
CA ILE A 162 9.44 -12.92 -9.95
C ILE A 162 9.36 -14.01 -8.87
N LYS A 163 9.95 -15.20 -9.11
CA LYS A 163 10.04 -16.26 -8.08
C LYS A 163 10.82 -15.80 -6.85
N THR A 164 11.87 -15.02 -7.03
CA THR A 164 12.62 -14.41 -5.92
C THR A 164 11.75 -13.46 -5.11
N TYR A 165 10.98 -12.59 -5.77
CA TYR A 165 10.03 -11.69 -5.10
C TYR A 165 8.87 -12.44 -4.43
N THR A 166 8.42 -13.54 -5.00
CA THR A 166 7.40 -14.41 -4.39
C THR A 166 7.93 -14.99 -3.07
N ALA A 167 9.15 -15.51 -3.06
CA ALA A 167 9.79 -16.01 -1.85
C ALA A 167 10.14 -14.90 -0.84
N LEU A 168 10.33 -13.65 -1.30
CA LEU A 168 10.48 -12.48 -0.43
C LEU A 168 9.14 -12.12 0.22
N TRP A 169 8.06 -12.12 -0.55
CA TRP A 169 6.70 -11.86 -0.08
C TRP A 169 6.26 -12.85 1.00
N GLU A 170 6.53 -14.14 0.82
CA GLU A 170 6.23 -15.17 1.81
C GLU A 170 6.93 -14.91 3.15
N ARG A 171 8.24 -14.58 3.12
CA ARG A 171 9.00 -14.25 4.34
C ARG A 171 8.50 -12.97 5.03
N VAL A 172 8.07 -11.99 4.25
CA VAL A 172 7.45 -10.77 4.77
C VAL A 172 6.11 -11.08 5.44
N CYS A 173 5.33 -12.02 4.89
CA CYS A 173 4.11 -12.50 5.53
C CYS A 173 4.40 -13.25 6.84
N ASP A 174 5.45 -14.07 6.90
CA ASP A 174 5.81 -14.82 8.10
C ASP A 174 6.14 -13.92 9.31
N ASP A 175 6.61 -12.68 9.05
CA ASP A 175 6.92 -11.69 10.07
C ASP A 175 5.69 -10.82 10.46
N ALA A 176 4.57 -10.96 9.74
CA ALA A 176 3.38 -10.13 9.93
C ALA A 176 2.27 -10.82 10.73
N VAL A 177 1.52 -10.02 11.50
CA VAL A 177 0.22 -10.42 12.06
C VAL A 177 -0.90 -10.02 11.10
N PHE A 178 -1.91 -10.87 10.95
CA PHE A 178 -3.06 -10.67 10.05
C PHE A 178 -4.38 -10.66 10.82
N ASP A 179 -5.46 -10.36 10.10
CA ASP A 179 -6.85 -10.49 10.56
C ASP A 179 -7.10 -9.73 11.88
N ASP A 180 -7.64 -10.40 12.90
CA ASP A 180 -7.92 -9.79 14.20
C ASP A 180 -6.66 -9.25 14.87
N GLY A 181 -5.52 -9.93 14.74
CA GLY A 181 -4.25 -9.44 15.29
C GLY A 181 -3.80 -8.12 14.66
N ALA A 182 -3.99 -7.96 13.35
CA ALA A 182 -3.73 -6.69 12.67
C ALA A 182 -4.72 -5.60 13.12
N ARG A 183 -6.01 -5.92 13.25
CA ARG A 183 -7.05 -4.98 13.71
C ARG A 183 -6.81 -4.51 15.14
N ASP A 184 -6.41 -5.40 16.04
CA ASP A 184 -6.07 -5.09 17.43
C ASP A 184 -4.86 -4.17 17.51
N LEU A 185 -3.83 -4.42 16.69
CA LEU A 185 -2.66 -3.56 16.61
C LEU A 185 -3.04 -2.15 16.09
N LEU A 186 -3.86 -2.06 15.04
CA LEU A 186 -4.37 -0.79 14.52
C LEU A 186 -5.14 0.00 15.58
N ALA A 187 -6.02 -0.66 16.32
CA ALA A 187 -6.81 -0.05 17.39
C ALA A 187 -5.92 0.44 18.54
N THR A 188 -4.95 -0.40 18.95
CA THR A 188 -3.98 -0.06 20.00
C THR A 188 -3.16 1.16 19.60
N THR A 189 -2.65 1.20 18.38
CA THR A 189 -1.85 2.31 17.85
C THR A 189 -2.68 3.59 17.74
N ALA A 190 -3.93 3.51 17.28
CA ALA A 190 -4.84 4.66 17.25
C ALA A 190 -5.10 5.23 18.66
N ASN A 191 -5.28 4.38 19.67
CA ASN A 191 -5.47 4.82 21.06
C ASN A 191 -4.22 5.49 21.63
N ARG A 192 -3.01 4.96 21.33
CA ARG A 192 -1.74 5.58 21.73
C ARG A 192 -1.58 6.98 21.13
N LEU A 193 -1.96 7.17 19.88
CA LEU A 193 -1.87 8.48 19.19
C LEU A 193 -2.80 9.55 19.78
N LEU A 194 -3.92 9.16 20.40
CA LEU A 194 -4.83 10.09 21.07
C LEU A 194 -4.40 10.43 22.50
N ALA A 195 -3.53 9.61 23.10
CA ALA A 195 -3.04 9.79 24.45
C ALA A 195 -1.74 10.61 24.54
N SER A 196 -1.07 10.85 23.40
CA SER A 196 0.15 11.66 23.28
C SER A 196 -0.15 13.13 23.00
#